data_AF-A0A6V8L6G0-F1
#
_entry.id   AF-A0A6V8L6G0-F1
#
_cell.length_a   1.000
_cell.length_b   1.000
_cell.length_c   1.000
_cell.angle_alpha   90.00
_cell.angle_beta   90.00
_cell.angle_gamma   90.00
#
_symmetry.space_group_name_H-M   'P 1'
#
loop_
_entity.id
_entity.type
_entity.pdbx_description
1 polymer ?
#
loop_
_entity_poly.entity_id
_entity_poly.type
_entity_poly.pdbx_seq_one_letter_code
_entity_poly.pdbx_strand_id
1 'polypeptide(L)'
;MPETRTPIRQVTVARLHQIADDFAGGYRPGLTHDRALAELAATTTDPDLLAEAAAAHAVADNWYAIIAVDLLIEAGADQALIQHHIAESGPPE
;
A
#
# COMPACT_ATOMS: atom_id res chain seq x y z
N MET A 1 20.43 20.07 -1.37
CA MET A 1 20.09 19.17 -0.25
C MET A 1 18.94 18.26 -0.68
N PRO A 2 19.20 17.03 -1.18
CA PRO A 2 18.15 16.11 -1.59
C PRO A 2 18.32 14.72 -0.94
N GLU A 3 18.15 14.61 0.38
CA GLU A 3 18.21 13.29 1.05
C GLU A 3 17.05 13.07 2.03
N THR A 4 16.24 14.11 2.32
CA THR A 4 15.14 14.04 3.28
C THR A 4 13.81 13.58 2.67
N ARG A 5 13.69 13.56 1.33
CA ARG A 5 12.45 13.20 0.63
C ARG A 5 12.23 11.68 0.56
N THR A 6 13.29 10.93 0.34
CA THR A 6 13.28 9.46 0.27
C THR A 6 12.85 8.77 1.58
N PRO A 7 13.33 9.16 2.78
CA PRO A 7 12.94 8.49 4.02
C PRO A 7 11.47 8.73 4.39
N ILE A 8 10.92 9.92 4.11
CA ILE A 8 9.50 10.20 4.39
C ILE A 8 8.61 9.34 3.50
N ARG A 9 8.93 9.24 2.20
CA ARG A 9 8.20 8.37 1.26
C ARG A 9 8.18 6.92 1.74
N GLN A 10 9.34 6.38 2.07
CA GLN A 10 9.48 5.00 2.56
C GLN A 10 8.68 4.75 3.84
N VAL A 11 8.72 5.69 4.80
CA VAL A 11 7.95 5.58 6.05
C VAL A 11 6.45 5.61 5.77
N THR A 12 5.99 6.49 4.88
CA THR A 12 4.58 6.56 4.50
C THR A 12 4.12 5.26 3.83
N VAL A 13 4.89 4.74 2.87
CA VAL A 13 4.57 3.49 2.16
C VAL A 13 4.55 2.31 3.12
N ALA A 14 5.54 2.20 4.02
CA ALA A 14 5.56 1.15 5.04
C ALA A 14 4.33 1.24 5.96
N ARG A 15 3.88 2.45 6.30
CA ARG A 15 2.67 2.65 7.11
C ARG A 15 1.41 2.22 6.37
N LEU A 16 1.28 2.59 5.09
CA LEU A 16 0.16 2.18 4.23
C LEU A 16 0.10 0.65 4.10
N HIS A 17 1.25 0.03 3.81
CA HIS A 17 1.38 -1.41 3.72
C HIS A 17 0.93 -2.10 5.00
N GLN A 18 1.36 -1.59 6.17
CA GLN A 18 0.98 -2.15 7.47
C GLN A 18 -0.53 -2.03 7.74
N ILE A 19 -1.16 -0.88 7.44
CA ILE A 19 -2.61 -0.71 7.62
C ILE A 19 -3.40 -1.71 6.77
N ALA A 20 -3.00 -1.87 5.50
CA ALA A 20 -3.63 -2.81 4.59
C ALA A 20 -3.41 -4.26 5.02
N ASP A 21 -2.21 -4.61 5.50
CA ASP A 21 -1.89 -5.94 6.04
C ASP A 21 -2.69 -6.26 7.31
N ASP A 22 -2.78 -5.31 8.25
CA ASP A 22 -3.54 -5.45 9.49
C ASP A 22 -5.03 -5.68 9.23
N PHE A 23 -5.59 -4.99 8.23
CA PHE A 23 -6.98 -5.19 7.79
C PHE A 23 -7.16 -6.55 7.11
N ALA A 24 -6.32 -6.86 6.12
CA ALA A 24 -6.45 -8.06 5.31
C ALA A 24 -6.21 -9.35 6.10
N GLY A 25 -5.22 -9.34 7.01
CA GLY A 25 -4.93 -10.46 7.91
C GLY A 25 -5.84 -10.53 9.14
N GLY A 26 -6.67 -9.51 9.38
CA GLY A 26 -7.49 -9.41 10.58
C GLY A 26 -6.67 -9.30 11.87
N TYR A 27 -5.42 -8.85 11.78
CA TYR A 27 -4.48 -8.80 12.91
C TYR A 27 -4.87 -7.76 13.96
N ARG A 28 -5.64 -6.74 13.56
CA ARG A 28 -6.10 -5.67 14.45
C ARG A 28 -7.60 -5.80 14.76
N PRO A 29 -7.98 -6.23 15.97
CA PRO A 29 -9.38 -6.33 16.37
C PRO A 29 -10.07 -4.96 16.29
N GLY A 30 -11.22 -4.91 15.61
CA GLY A 30 -12.02 -3.68 15.48
C GLY A 30 -11.55 -2.72 14.39
N LEU A 31 -10.55 -3.10 13.57
CA LEU A 31 -10.25 -2.39 12.33
C LEU A 31 -11.27 -2.82 11.26
N THR A 32 -12.36 -2.05 11.15
CA THR A 32 -13.35 -2.23 10.07
C THR A 32 -12.81 -1.66 8.76
N HIS A 33 -13.45 -2.05 7.65
CA HIS A 33 -13.11 -1.57 6.31
C HIS A 33 -13.16 -0.02 6.21
N ASP A 34 -14.27 0.62 6.62
CA ASP A 34 -14.37 2.09 6.65
C ASP A 34 -13.26 2.76 7.48
N ARG A 35 -12.87 2.13 8.58
CA ARG A 35 -11.84 2.66 9.47
C ARG A 35 -10.45 2.49 8.86
N ALA A 36 -10.20 1.39 8.16
CA ALA A 36 -8.98 1.19 7.40
C ALA A 36 -8.85 2.24 6.28
N LEU A 37 -9.92 2.48 5.52
CA LEU A 37 -9.95 3.55 4.50
C LEU A 37 -9.69 4.93 5.10
N ALA A 38 -10.31 5.25 6.24
CA ALA A 38 -10.07 6.52 6.93
C ALA A 38 -8.61 6.67 7.42
N GLU A 39 -7.99 5.59 7.92
CA GLU A 39 -6.59 5.60 8.36
C GLU A 39 -5.60 5.71 7.18
N LEU A 40 -5.91 5.07 6.04
CA LEU A 40 -5.16 5.25 4.80
C LEU A 40 -5.24 6.72 4.34
N ALA A 41 -6.44 7.28 4.22
CA ALA A 41 -6.66 8.67 3.81
C ALA A 41 -6.01 9.69 4.76
N ALA A 42 -5.98 9.39 6.08
CA ALA A 42 -5.29 10.22 7.06
C ALA A 42 -3.76 10.15 6.92
N THR A 43 -3.24 9.05 6.40
CA THR A 43 -1.81 8.85 6.12
C THR A 43 -1.41 9.58 4.83
N THR A 44 -2.16 9.38 3.74
CA THR A 44 -2.03 10.11 2.48
C THR A 44 -3.22 9.83 1.56
N THR A 45 -3.44 10.72 0.59
CA THR A 45 -4.35 10.52 -0.55
C THR A 45 -3.60 10.51 -1.89
N ASP A 46 -2.28 10.39 -1.85
CA ASP A 46 -1.43 10.34 -3.04
C ASP A 46 -1.55 8.96 -3.71
N PRO A 47 -2.07 8.88 -4.95
CA PRO A 47 -2.27 7.60 -5.63
C PRO A 47 -0.97 6.84 -5.90
N ASP A 48 0.18 7.52 -6.04
CA ASP A 48 1.47 6.86 -6.28
C ASP A 48 1.96 6.10 -5.03
N LEU A 49 1.82 6.71 -3.85
CA LEU A 49 2.23 6.08 -2.59
C LEU A 49 1.33 4.89 -2.22
N LEU A 50 0.03 5.01 -2.52
CA LEU A 50 -0.93 3.92 -2.36
C LEU A 50 -0.64 2.79 -3.35
N ALA A 51 -0.28 3.12 -4.59
CA ALA A 51 0.07 2.14 -5.62
C ALA A 51 1.37 1.38 -5.31
N GLU A 52 2.40 2.05 -4.80
CA GLU A 52 3.64 1.41 -4.37
C GLU A 52 3.41 0.44 -3.21
N ALA A 53 2.59 0.82 -2.22
CA ALA A 53 2.22 -0.07 -1.11
C ALA A 53 1.42 -1.29 -1.61
N ALA A 54 0.54 -1.10 -2.59
CA ALA A 54 -0.24 -2.18 -3.18
C ALA A 54 0.63 -3.12 -4.03
N ALA A 55 1.60 -2.58 -4.78
CA ALA A 55 2.56 -3.37 -5.53
C ALA A 55 3.40 -4.28 -4.62
N ALA A 56 3.84 -3.79 -3.47
CA ALA A 56 4.57 -4.59 -2.49
C ALA A 56 3.74 -5.80 -1.98
N HIS A 57 2.43 -5.60 -1.75
CA HIS A 57 1.50 -6.71 -1.43
C HIS A 57 1.35 -7.69 -2.59
N ALA A 58 1.17 -7.19 -3.81
CA ALA A 58 0.99 -8.02 -5.01
C ALA A 58 2.20 -8.93 -5.29
N VAL A 59 3.42 -8.47 -5.00
CA VAL A 59 4.66 -9.26 -5.16
C VAL A 59 4.82 -10.33 -4.08
N ALA A 60 4.23 -10.13 -2.89
CA ALA A 60 4.41 -11.02 -1.75
C ALA A 60 3.68 -12.39 -1.86
N ASP A 61 2.89 -12.60 -2.93
CA ASP A 61 2.17 -13.85 -3.27
C ASP A 61 1.51 -14.55 -2.06
N ASN A 62 0.72 -13.79 -1.30
CA ASN A 62 0.04 -14.27 -0.11
C ASN A 62 -1.49 -14.26 -0.29
N TRP A 63 -2.19 -15.21 0.31
CA TRP A 63 -3.63 -15.41 0.10
C TRP A 63 -4.49 -14.21 0.51
N TYR A 64 -4.04 -13.40 1.47
CA TYR A 64 -4.70 -12.14 1.87
C TYR A 64 -4.17 -10.90 1.16
N ALA A 65 -3.11 -11.01 0.34
CA ALA A 65 -2.55 -9.87 -0.39
C ALA A 65 -3.58 -9.23 -1.35
N ILE A 66 -4.48 -10.04 -1.93
CA ILE A 66 -5.57 -9.54 -2.78
C ILE A 66 -6.47 -8.57 -2.02
N ILE A 67 -6.82 -8.88 -0.76
CA ILE A 67 -7.68 -8.02 0.08
C ILE A 67 -6.97 -6.71 0.42
N ALA A 68 -5.66 -6.77 0.69
CA ALA A 68 -4.86 -5.57 0.95
C ALA A 68 -4.75 -4.68 -0.30
N VAL A 69 -4.55 -5.27 -1.48
CA VAL A 69 -4.51 -4.56 -2.77
C VAL A 69 -5.86 -3.93 -3.08
N ASP A 70 -6.96 -4.66 -2.93
CA ASP A 70 -8.31 -4.14 -3.17
C ASP A 70 -8.63 -2.94 -2.26
N LEU A 71 -8.26 -3.01 -0.98
CA LEU A 71 -8.43 -1.89 -0.05
C LEU A 71 -7.63 -0.65 -0.51
N LEU A 72 -6.39 -0.84 -0.98
CA LEU A 72 -5.55 0.27 -1.44
C LEU A 72 -6.06 0.88 -2.74
N ILE A 73 -6.60 0.08 -3.67
CA ILE A 73 -7.29 0.55 -4.87
C ILE A 73 -8.53 1.37 -4.48
N GLU A 74 -9.32 0.88 -3.53
CA GLU A 74 -10.50 1.61 -3.04
C GLU A 74 -10.12 2.92 -2.33
N ALA A 75 -8.98 2.95 -1.64
CA ALA A 75 -8.42 4.17 -1.05
C ALA A 75 -7.90 5.18 -2.10
N GLY A 76 -7.78 4.76 -3.37
CA GLY A 76 -7.39 5.61 -4.49
C GLY A 76 -6.08 5.24 -5.18
N ALA A 77 -5.50 4.06 -4.94
CA ALA A 77 -4.36 3.59 -5.71
C ALA A 77 -4.72 3.43 -7.19
N ASP A 78 -3.88 3.98 -8.07
CA ASP A 78 -4.06 3.83 -9.52
C ASP A 78 -3.51 2.47 -10.00
N GLN A 79 -4.34 1.73 -10.74
CA GLN A 79 -3.99 0.38 -11.17
C GLN A 79 -2.82 0.35 -12.17
N ALA A 80 -2.64 1.37 -13.00
CA ALA A 80 -1.50 1.46 -13.91
C ALA A 80 -0.20 1.74 -13.14
N LEU A 81 -0.26 2.57 -12.10
CA LEU A 81 0.88 2.79 -11.19
C LEU A 81 1.26 1.52 -10.42
N ILE A 82 0.28 0.73 -9.97
CA ILE A 82 0.55 -0.56 -9.31
C ILE A 82 1.36 -1.47 -10.24
N GLN A 83 0.92 -1.61 -11.49
CA GLN A 83 1.63 -2.44 -12.48
C GLN A 83 3.03 -1.91 -12.77
N HIS A 84 3.21 -0.58 -12.81
CA HIS A 84 4.51 0.04 -12.95
C HIS A 84 5.45 -0.32 -11.79
N HIS A 85 5.01 -0.14 -10.55
CA HIS A 85 5.80 -0.46 -9.35
C HIS A 85 6.12 -1.96 -9.22
N ILE A 86 5.21 -2.85 -9.63
CA ILE A 86 5.47 -4.29 -9.69
C ILE A 86 6.60 -4.58 -10.69
N ALA A 87 6.56 -3.97 -11.87
CA ALA A 87 7.58 -4.17 -12.91
C ALA A 87 8.96 -3.65 -12.46
N GLU A 88 9.02 -2.52 -11.76
CA GLU A 88 10.26 -1.98 -11.19
C GLU A 88 10.83 -2.83 -10.05
N SER A 89 9.97 -3.57 -9.34
CA SER A 89 10.36 -4.45 -8.23
C SER A 89 10.78 -5.85 -8.67
N GLY A 90 10.58 -6.21 -9.94
CA GLY A 90 11.04 -7.48 -10.53
C GLY A 90 12.57 -7.55 -10.68
N PRO A 91 13.14 -8.76 -10.87
CA PRO A 91 14.57 -8.87 -11.17
C PRO A 91 14.90 -8.10 -12.45
N PRO A 92 16.03 -7.38 -12.50
CA PRO A 92 16.49 -6.77 -13.76
C PRO A 92 16.72 -7.90 -14.78
N GLU A 93 16.21 -7.72 -16.00
CA GLU A 93 16.52 -8.59 -17.15
C GLU A 93 18.02 -8.65 -17.45
#